data_AF-A0A8J8HR07-F1
#
_entry.id   AF-A0A8J8HR07-F1
#
_cell.length_a   1.000
_cell.length_b   1.000
_cell.length_c   1.000
_cell.angle_alpha   90.00
_cell.angle_beta   90.00
_cell.angle_gamma   90.00
#
_symmetry.space_group_name_H-M   'P 1'
#
loop_
_entity.id
_entity.type
_entity.pdbx_description
1 polymer ?
#
loop_
_entity_poly.entity_id
_entity_poly.type
_entity_poly.pdbx_seq_one_letter_code
_entity_poly.pdbx_strand_id
1 'polypeptide(L)'
;MAARNLNKDQPEAVRMVFQRLCEGEDVVQVQFGDLQGEFKVLAETPDRIILGISDLERGQWRLKSGARLTLKVLDRGLLFEAVVDFQGHGRLHGVEACHVTLPRLLRAVDAHRLADFVPDRPIPCSFSDQRNDIQDGKATAFGEDGLELAPPPGTKILGDMLRLNASSTVEVKPPTGEGIVLAVKVAYFGEKTWGLRLADSADRMAVSRYRQWMLEARHAQANRDRSRFNPGGLESTRLTARKEAAKPSAPLVRLLADRDPLVLVLVEGETFPARLGEAIGRKFGVAAFDPGPGPLRPTLGDLGVDAETWGRVRLVLIHHKLRAGTAMERCRRLVQEEACPLPILLAGSEEDADLKRNRAVMAGAVDYLVVEPFHVLSVIRTLDQTLKLFI
;
A
#
# COMPACT_ATOMS: atom_id res chain seq x y z
N MET A 1 -26.51 -30.61 -16.94
CA MET A 1 -25.40 -29.64 -16.81
C MET A 1 -25.05 -29.60 -15.32
N ALA A 2 -23.84 -30.02 -14.93
CA ALA A 2 -23.42 -29.88 -13.54
C ALA A 2 -23.39 -28.39 -13.17
N ALA A 3 -23.94 -28.02 -12.02
CA ALA A 3 -23.94 -26.63 -11.58
C ALA A 3 -22.49 -26.13 -11.48
N ARG A 4 -22.20 -25.08 -12.24
CA ARG A 4 -20.91 -24.37 -12.24
C ARG A 4 -20.63 -23.83 -10.84
N ASN A 5 -19.75 -24.49 -10.10
CA ASN A 5 -19.39 -24.11 -8.74
C ASN A 5 -18.03 -23.39 -8.74
N LEU A 6 -18.08 -22.06 -8.59
CA LEU A 6 -16.89 -21.22 -8.47
C LEU A 6 -16.45 -21.03 -7.02
N ASN A 7 -17.18 -21.57 -6.05
CA ASN A 7 -16.84 -21.46 -4.64
C ASN A 7 -15.49 -22.14 -4.36
N LYS A 8 -14.76 -21.63 -3.36
CA LYS A 8 -13.54 -22.25 -2.86
C LYS A 8 -13.78 -22.73 -1.44
N ASP A 9 -13.76 -24.04 -1.26
CA ASP A 9 -13.95 -24.74 0.02
C ASP A 9 -12.70 -25.52 0.46
N GLN A 10 -11.77 -25.76 -0.47
CA GLN A 10 -10.47 -26.34 -0.16
C GLN A 10 -9.59 -25.32 0.60
N PRO A 11 -9.05 -25.67 1.79
CA PRO A 11 -8.25 -24.75 2.59
C PRO A 11 -7.06 -24.15 1.83
N GLU A 12 -6.33 -24.96 1.05
CA GLU A 12 -5.22 -24.49 0.21
C GLU A 12 -5.67 -23.42 -0.78
N ALA A 13 -6.79 -23.64 -1.48
CA ALA A 13 -7.33 -22.71 -2.45
C ALA A 13 -7.79 -21.38 -1.81
N VAL A 14 -8.36 -21.43 -0.61
CA VAL A 14 -8.74 -20.24 0.16
C VAL A 14 -7.49 -19.46 0.57
N ARG A 15 -6.49 -20.14 1.14
CA ARG A 15 -5.24 -19.50 1.58
C ARG A 15 -4.49 -18.85 0.41
N MET A 16 -4.42 -19.52 -0.73
CA MET A 16 -3.83 -18.98 -1.95
C MET A 16 -4.46 -17.65 -2.39
N VAL A 17 -5.77 -17.45 -2.19
CA VAL A 17 -6.42 -16.16 -2.46
C VAL A 17 -5.83 -15.07 -1.58
N PHE A 18 -5.79 -15.28 -0.26
CA PHE A 18 -5.27 -14.28 0.67
C PHE A 18 -3.77 -14.02 0.51
N GLN A 19 -2.98 -15.02 0.13
CA GLN A 19 -1.57 -14.81 -0.20
C GLN A 19 -1.41 -13.90 -1.42
N ARG A 20 -2.20 -14.09 -2.48
CA ARG A 20 -2.18 -13.17 -3.64
C ARG A 20 -2.55 -11.75 -3.25
N LEU A 21 -3.55 -11.56 -2.37
CA LEU A 21 -3.89 -10.23 -1.87
C LEU A 21 -2.74 -9.60 -1.08
N CYS A 22 -1.98 -10.39 -0.31
CA CYS A 22 -0.78 -9.92 0.37
C CYS A 22 0.30 -9.49 -0.63
N GLU A 23 0.54 -10.27 -1.70
CA GLU A 23 1.49 -9.95 -2.77
C GLU A 23 1.10 -8.67 -3.53
N GLY A 24 -0.18 -8.52 -3.85
CA GLY A 24 -0.75 -7.39 -4.57
C GLY A 24 -0.95 -6.12 -3.74
N GLU A 25 -0.81 -6.24 -2.42
CA GLU A 25 -1.20 -5.21 -1.44
C GLU A 25 -2.67 -4.78 -1.56
N ASP A 26 -3.52 -5.74 -1.92
CA ASP A 26 -4.92 -5.51 -2.19
C ASP A 26 -5.71 -5.26 -0.89
N VAL A 27 -6.85 -4.61 -1.07
CA VAL A 27 -7.81 -4.37 0.00
C VAL A 27 -8.95 -5.39 -0.05
N VAL A 28 -9.50 -5.71 1.11
CA VAL A 28 -10.75 -6.43 1.26
C VAL A 28 -11.79 -5.48 1.84
N GLN A 29 -13.01 -5.56 1.33
CA GLN A 29 -14.12 -4.84 1.96
C GLN A 29 -14.61 -5.68 3.14
N VAL A 30 -14.64 -5.08 4.32
CA VAL A 30 -15.08 -5.69 5.56
C VAL A 30 -16.40 -5.04 5.96
N GLN A 31 -17.37 -5.86 6.38
CA GLN A 31 -18.66 -5.42 6.87
C GLN A 31 -18.94 -5.98 8.26
N PHE A 32 -19.43 -5.13 9.16
CA PHE A 32 -19.91 -5.47 10.50
C PHE A 32 -21.25 -4.77 10.77
N GLY A 33 -22.35 -5.52 10.68
CA GLY A 33 -23.69 -4.92 10.68
C GLY A 33 -23.85 -3.96 9.50
N ASP A 34 -24.19 -2.71 9.79
CA ASP A 34 -24.34 -1.63 8.80
C ASP A 34 -23.01 -0.91 8.48
N LEU A 35 -21.94 -1.20 9.24
CA LEU A 35 -20.64 -0.58 9.05
C LEU A 35 -19.85 -1.30 7.96
N GLN A 36 -19.22 -0.52 7.08
CA GLN A 36 -18.39 -1.03 5.98
C GLN A 36 -17.09 -0.24 5.89
N GLY A 37 -16.01 -0.90 5.51
CA GLY A 37 -14.70 -0.29 5.27
C GLY A 37 -13.83 -1.16 4.39
N GLU A 38 -12.80 -0.56 3.79
CA GLU A 38 -11.82 -1.26 2.96
C GLU A 38 -10.47 -1.30 3.67
N PHE A 39 -9.92 -2.50 3.83
CA PHE A 39 -8.72 -2.71 4.63
C PHE A 39 -7.73 -3.58 3.91
N LYS A 40 -6.45 -3.23 4.02
CA LYS A 40 -5.37 -4.02 3.42
C LYS A 40 -5.24 -5.38 4.10
N VAL A 41 -4.97 -6.40 3.30
CA VAL A 41 -4.52 -7.71 3.80
C VAL A 41 -3.02 -7.61 4.08
N LEU A 42 -2.67 -7.55 5.36
CA LEU A 42 -1.31 -7.33 5.81
C LEU A 42 -0.50 -8.63 5.84
N ALA A 43 -1.15 -9.72 6.24
CA ALA A 43 -0.58 -11.05 6.21
C ALA A 43 -1.66 -12.14 6.20
N GLU A 44 -1.27 -13.30 5.70
CA GLU A 44 -1.98 -14.56 5.83
C GLU A 44 -1.08 -15.53 6.60
N THR A 45 -1.63 -16.20 7.61
CA THR A 45 -0.97 -17.29 8.35
C THR A 45 -1.85 -18.53 8.29
N PRO A 46 -1.31 -19.73 8.63
CA PRO A 46 -2.07 -20.97 8.55
C PRO A 46 -3.40 -20.97 9.34
N ASP A 47 -3.50 -20.14 10.38
CA ASP A 47 -4.62 -20.06 11.30
C ASP A 47 -5.50 -18.80 11.15
N ARG A 48 -4.99 -17.72 10.55
CA ARG A 48 -5.67 -16.41 10.56
C ARG A 48 -5.25 -15.50 9.42
N ILE A 49 -6.05 -14.46 9.22
CA ILE A 49 -5.76 -13.35 8.32
C ILE A 49 -5.54 -12.10 9.18
N ILE A 50 -4.55 -11.30 8.82
CA ILE A 50 -4.21 -10.05 9.50
C ILE A 50 -4.61 -8.89 8.58
N LEU A 51 -5.51 -8.03 9.06
CA LEU A 51 -6.05 -6.88 8.34
C LEU A 51 -5.55 -5.57 8.96
N GLY A 52 -5.30 -4.57 8.12
CA GLY A 52 -4.84 -3.25 8.54
C GLY A 52 -5.96 -2.35 9.06
N ILE A 53 -6.77 -2.86 9.99
CA ILE A 53 -7.80 -2.07 10.69
C ILE A 53 -7.13 -1.39 11.89
N SER A 54 -7.18 -0.07 11.95
CA SER A 54 -6.59 0.74 13.03
C SER A 54 -7.36 0.59 14.35
N ASP A 55 -6.73 0.96 15.46
CA ASP A 55 -7.40 0.96 16.77
C ASP A 55 -8.55 1.97 16.83
N LEU A 56 -8.47 3.06 16.06
CA LEU A 56 -9.55 4.04 15.91
C LEU A 56 -10.78 3.42 15.24
N GLU A 57 -10.60 2.78 14.08
CA GLU A 57 -11.69 2.15 13.33
C GLU A 57 -12.29 0.99 14.12
N ARG A 58 -11.44 0.14 14.72
CA ARG A 58 -11.86 -0.92 15.64
C ARG A 58 -12.72 -0.37 16.78
N GLY A 59 -12.31 0.76 17.38
CA GLY A 59 -13.02 1.44 18.45
C GLY A 59 -14.38 1.99 18.01
N GLN A 60 -14.44 2.62 16.84
CA GLN A 60 -15.68 3.12 16.23
C GLN A 60 -16.67 1.99 15.96
N TRP A 61 -16.17 0.86 15.47
CA TRP A 61 -16.98 -0.32 15.17
C TRP A 61 -17.31 -1.16 16.41
N ARG A 62 -16.70 -0.82 17.56
CA ARG A 62 -16.84 -1.53 18.84
C ARG A 62 -16.58 -3.04 18.71
N LEU A 63 -15.60 -3.41 17.88
CA LEU A 63 -15.28 -4.81 17.60
C LEU A 63 -14.74 -5.50 18.87
N LYS A 64 -15.29 -6.69 19.13
CA LYS A 64 -14.89 -7.58 20.24
C LYS A 64 -14.55 -8.96 19.68
N SER A 65 -13.68 -9.69 20.37
CA SER A 65 -13.35 -11.08 20.03
C SER A 65 -14.64 -11.91 19.89
N GLY A 66 -14.73 -12.71 18.82
CA GLY A 66 -15.91 -13.47 18.42
C GLY A 66 -16.94 -12.71 17.57
N ALA A 67 -16.73 -11.42 17.28
CA ALA A 67 -17.60 -10.68 16.36
C ALA A 67 -17.50 -11.24 14.94
N ARG A 68 -18.66 -11.51 14.32
CA ARG A 68 -18.74 -12.00 12.94
C ARG A 68 -18.62 -10.85 11.95
N LEU A 69 -17.68 -10.97 11.03
CA LEU A 69 -17.42 -10.04 9.94
C LEU A 69 -17.72 -10.72 8.61
N THR A 70 -18.25 -9.94 7.67
CA THR A 70 -18.36 -10.38 6.27
C THR A 70 -17.22 -9.74 5.47
N LEU A 71 -16.46 -10.55 4.77
CA LEU A 71 -15.42 -10.12 3.85
C LEU A 71 -15.95 -10.22 2.42
N LYS A 72 -15.77 -9.17 1.63
CA LYS A 72 -15.82 -9.25 0.18
C LYS A 72 -14.41 -9.14 -0.38
N VAL A 73 -14.05 -10.13 -1.17
CA VAL A 73 -12.69 -10.38 -1.62
C VAL A 73 -12.69 -10.43 -3.15
N LEU A 74 -11.91 -9.57 -3.78
CA LEU A 74 -11.72 -9.59 -5.23
C LEU A 74 -10.43 -10.35 -5.56
N ASP A 75 -10.55 -11.57 -6.11
CA ASP A 75 -9.41 -12.36 -6.55
C ASP A 75 -9.43 -12.48 -8.07
N ARG A 76 -8.43 -11.88 -8.74
CA ARG A 76 -8.34 -11.85 -10.20
C ARG A 76 -9.65 -11.42 -10.86
N GLY A 77 -10.27 -10.36 -10.36
CA GLY A 77 -11.53 -9.85 -10.91
C GLY A 77 -12.77 -10.69 -10.63
N LEU A 78 -12.67 -11.81 -9.90
CA LEU A 78 -13.83 -12.57 -9.39
C LEU A 78 -14.13 -12.15 -7.95
N LEU A 79 -15.39 -11.80 -7.70
CA LEU A 79 -15.85 -11.38 -6.38
C LEU A 79 -16.30 -12.58 -5.55
N PHE A 80 -15.70 -12.70 -4.38
CA PHE A 80 -16.02 -13.69 -3.37
C PHE A 80 -16.53 -13.01 -2.09
N GLU A 81 -17.34 -13.76 -1.35
CA GLU A 81 -17.82 -13.38 -0.03
C GLU A 81 -17.52 -14.49 0.97
N ALA A 82 -17.09 -14.11 2.17
CA ALA A 82 -16.83 -15.05 3.26
C ALA A 82 -17.21 -14.44 4.61
N VAL A 83 -17.48 -15.31 5.58
CA VAL A 83 -17.69 -14.91 6.98
C VAL A 83 -16.47 -15.35 7.78
N VAL A 84 -15.97 -14.43 8.61
CA VAL A 84 -14.84 -14.65 9.52
C VAL A 84 -15.17 -14.14 10.91
N ASP A 85 -14.53 -14.71 11.93
CA ASP A 85 -14.64 -14.21 13.30
C ASP A 85 -13.44 -13.33 13.62
N PHE A 86 -13.71 -12.15 14.20
CA PHE A 86 -12.69 -11.29 14.76
C PHE A 86 -12.04 -11.97 15.97
N GLN A 87 -10.73 -12.18 15.94
CA GLN A 87 -10.00 -12.87 17.01
C GLN A 87 -9.37 -11.89 18.00
N GLY A 88 -8.99 -10.70 17.55
CA GLY A 88 -8.35 -9.69 18.40
C GLY A 88 -7.65 -8.61 17.58
N HIS A 89 -6.91 -7.76 18.26
CA HIS A 89 -6.09 -6.71 17.66
C HIS A 89 -4.67 -6.76 18.21
N GLY A 90 -3.75 -6.08 17.53
CA GLY A 90 -2.36 -6.03 17.90
C GLY A 90 -1.57 -5.16 16.93
N ARG A 91 -0.27 -5.42 16.82
CA ARG A 91 0.59 -4.75 15.85
C ARG A 91 1.37 -5.78 15.06
N LEU A 92 1.43 -5.58 13.74
CA LEU A 92 2.32 -6.32 12.85
C LEU A 92 3.39 -5.35 12.33
N HIS A 93 4.65 -5.58 12.70
CA HIS A 93 5.78 -4.69 12.37
C HIS A 93 5.51 -3.22 12.73
N GLY A 94 4.90 -2.97 13.90
CA GLY A 94 4.55 -1.64 14.39
C GLY A 94 3.28 -1.03 13.78
N VAL A 95 2.67 -1.67 12.79
CA VAL A 95 1.40 -1.25 12.19
C VAL A 95 0.24 -1.84 12.97
N GLU A 96 -0.71 -1.00 13.37
CA GLU A 96 -1.96 -1.45 13.99
C GLU A 96 -2.69 -2.41 13.07
N ALA A 97 -3.12 -3.53 13.63
CA ALA A 97 -3.70 -4.61 12.87
C ALA A 97 -4.75 -5.37 13.68
N CYS A 98 -5.70 -5.95 12.97
CA CYS A 98 -6.74 -6.80 13.52
C CYS A 98 -6.61 -8.21 12.93
N HIS A 99 -6.87 -9.21 13.77
CA HIS A 99 -6.77 -10.62 13.41
C HIS A 99 -8.17 -11.19 13.22
N VAL A 100 -8.37 -11.93 12.14
CA VAL A 100 -9.63 -12.64 11.85
C VAL A 100 -9.33 -14.09 11.51
N THR A 101 -10.27 -15.00 11.77
CA THR A 101 -10.11 -16.42 11.38
C THR A 101 -9.90 -16.56 9.87
N LEU A 102 -9.17 -17.59 9.46
CA LEU A 102 -9.21 -18.02 8.06
C LEU A 102 -10.64 -18.51 7.71
N PRO A 103 -11.26 -18.02 6.63
CA PRO A 103 -12.59 -18.46 6.25
C PRO A 103 -12.55 -19.91 5.75
N ARG A 104 -13.62 -20.66 6.00
CA ARG A 104 -13.76 -22.05 5.52
C ARG A 104 -14.29 -22.15 4.09
N LEU A 105 -14.94 -21.09 3.62
CA LEU A 105 -15.59 -21.02 2.32
C LEU A 105 -15.48 -19.61 1.77
N LEU A 106 -15.05 -19.48 0.52
CA LEU A 106 -15.23 -18.29 -0.29
C LEU A 106 -16.36 -18.56 -1.28
N ARG A 107 -17.50 -17.90 -1.07
CA ARG A 107 -18.68 -18.01 -1.92
C ARG A 107 -18.56 -17.02 -3.08
N ALA A 108 -18.66 -17.50 -4.32
CA ALA A 108 -18.68 -16.61 -5.48
C ALA A 108 -19.99 -15.79 -5.50
N VAL A 109 -19.88 -14.47 -5.66
CA VAL A 109 -21.04 -13.54 -5.67
C VAL A 109 -21.62 -13.40 -7.07
N ASP A 110 -20.76 -13.30 -8.09
CA ASP A 110 -21.15 -13.05 -9.47
C ASP A 110 -21.23 -14.33 -10.31
N ALA A 111 -21.90 -15.36 -9.82
CA ALA A 111 -22.00 -16.65 -10.50
C ALA A 111 -22.70 -16.60 -11.89
N HIS A 112 -23.37 -15.48 -12.20
CA HIS A 112 -24.01 -15.23 -13.49
C HIS A 112 -23.03 -14.83 -14.60
N ARG A 113 -21.82 -14.42 -14.26
CA ARG A 113 -20.78 -14.03 -15.23
C ARG A 113 -20.32 -15.22 -16.04
N LEU A 114 -19.81 -14.96 -17.25
CA LEU A 114 -19.20 -16.00 -18.09
C LEU A 114 -17.78 -16.38 -17.61
N ALA A 115 -17.22 -15.70 -16.62
CA ALA A 115 -15.83 -15.89 -16.15
C ALA A 115 -15.58 -17.15 -15.28
N ASP A 116 -14.96 -18.19 -15.84
CA ASP A 116 -14.40 -19.36 -15.14
C ASP A 116 -12.92 -19.21 -14.83
N PHE A 117 -12.23 -18.50 -15.72
CA PHE A 117 -10.80 -18.31 -15.71
C PHE A 117 -10.50 -16.85 -16.02
N VAL A 118 -9.72 -16.24 -15.15
CA VAL A 118 -9.19 -14.88 -15.36
C VAL A 118 -7.66 -14.99 -15.38
N PRO A 119 -7.02 -14.69 -16.53
CA PRO A 119 -5.57 -14.67 -16.61
C PRO A 119 -5.00 -13.47 -15.84
N ASP A 120 -3.75 -13.60 -15.39
CA ASP A 120 -3.04 -12.51 -14.70
C ASP A 120 -2.88 -11.25 -15.58
N ARG A 121 -2.92 -11.40 -16.91
CA ARG A 121 -2.94 -10.30 -17.88
C ARG A 121 -4.05 -10.53 -18.92
N PRO A 122 -4.81 -9.50 -19.30
CA PRO A 122 -5.78 -9.62 -20.38
C PRO A 122 -5.13 -10.09 -21.69
N ILE A 123 -5.83 -10.92 -22.44
CA ILE A 123 -5.34 -11.49 -23.70
C ILE A 123 -5.74 -10.56 -24.84
N PRO A 124 -4.80 -10.14 -25.71
CA PRO A 124 -5.13 -9.38 -26.90
C PRO A 124 -6.11 -10.15 -27.79
N CYS A 125 -7.09 -9.44 -28.33
CA CYS A 125 -8.03 -9.99 -29.30
C CYS A 125 -8.45 -8.91 -30.28
N SER A 126 -8.97 -9.33 -31.42
CA SER A 126 -9.66 -8.43 -32.34
C SER A 126 -11.12 -8.85 -32.43
N PHE A 127 -12.05 -7.91 -32.60
CA PHE A 127 -13.48 -8.20 -32.66
C PHE A 127 -14.17 -7.35 -33.73
N SER A 128 -15.29 -7.83 -34.26
CA SER A 128 -16.13 -7.05 -35.17
C SER A 128 -17.17 -6.24 -34.40
N ASP A 129 -17.24 -4.94 -34.60
CA ASP A 129 -18.27 -4.09 -33.99
C ASP A 129 -19.63 -4.19 -34.74
N GLN A 130 -20.61 -3.37 -34.34
CA GLN A 130 -21.93 -3.32 -34.99
C GLN A 130 -21.91 -2.90 -36.47
N ARG A 131 -20.83 -2.24 -36.93
CA ARG A 131 -20.64 -1.82 -38.32
C ARG A 131 -19.84 -2.84 -39.11
N ASN A 132 -19.48 -3.96 -38.48
CA ASN A 132 -18.53 -4.98 -38.97
C ASN A 132 -17.11 -4.43 -39.17
N ASP A 133 -16.76 -3.32 -38.52
CA ASP A 133 -15.39 -2.84 -38.48
C ASP A 133 -14.59 -3.69 -37.49
N ILE A 134 -13.34 -4.01 -37.84
CA ILE A 134 -12.45 -4.77 -36.96
C ILE A 134 -11.82 -3.80 -35.96
N GLN A 135 -12.00 -4.13 -34.69
CA GLN A 135 -11.52 -3.35 -33.55
C GLN A 135 -10.59 -4.19 -32.69
N ASP A 136 -9.58 -3.56 -32.09
CA ASP A 136 -8.73 -4.22 -31.11
C ASP A 136 -9.34 -4.15 -29.71
N GLY A 137 -9.23 -5.25 -28.97
CA GLY A 137 -9.77 -5.38 -27.63
C GLY A 137 -8.88 -6.24 -26.73
N LYS A 138 -9.36 -6.43 -25.50
CA LYS A 138 -8.68 -7.26 -24.51
C LYS A 138 -9.67 -8.21 -23.86
N ALA A 139 -9.51 -9.51 -24.08
CA ALA A 139 -10.27 -10.53 -23.38
C ALA A 139 -9.75 -10.64 -21.94
N THR A 140 -10.62 -10.37 -20.98
CA THR A 140 -10.29 -10.24 -19.55
C THR A 140 -10.70 -11.46 -18.74
N ALA A 141 -11.71 -12.21 -19.18
CA ALA A 141 -12.12 -13.44 -18.54
C ALA A 141 -12.66 -14.43 -19.57
N PHE A 142 -12.63 -15.71 -19.24
CA PHE A 142 -13.01 -16.82 -20.12
C PHE A 142 -13.84 -17.84 -19.35
N GLY A 143 -14.80 -18.47 -20.03
CA GLY A 143 -15.51 -19.62 -19.51
C GLY A 143 -16.11 -20.46 -20.61
N GLU A 144 -16.63 -21.62 -20.24
CA GLU A 144 -17.00 -22.69 -21.19
C GLU A 144 -18.02 -22.23 -22.26
N ASP A 145 -18.81 -21.22 -21.92
CA ASP A 145 -19.89 -20.68 -22.74
C ASP A 145 -19.56 -19.30 -23.35
N GLY A 146 -18.37 -18.74 -23.12
CA GLY A 146 -18.02 -17.43 -23.66
C GLY A 146 -16.91 -16.71 -22.92
N LEU A 147 -16.71 -15.42 -23.23
CA LEU A 147 -15.64 -14.62 -22.68
C LEU A 147 -16.11 -13.21 -22.31
N GLU A 148 -15.32 -12.51 -21.50
CA GLU A 148 -15.55 -11.10 -21.19
C GLU A 148 -14.51 -10.24 -21.89
N LEU A 149 -14.99 -9.25 -22.64
CA LEU A 149 -14.18 -8.36 -23.45
C LEU A 149 -14.17 -6.95 -22.83
N ALA A 150 -12.99 -6.41 -22.58
CA ALA A 150 -12.84 -4.99 -22.24
C ALA A 150 -12.82 -4.14 -23.53
N PRO A 151 -13.44 -2.96 -23.51
CA PRO A 151 -13.47 -2.07 -24.66
C PRO A 151 -12.10 -1.46 -24.97
N PRO A 152 -11.89 -0.98 -26.20
CA PRO A 152 -10.71 -0.18 -26.52
C PRO A 152 -10.61 1.06 -25.61
N PRO A 153 -9.39 1.54 -25.32
CA PRO A 153 -9.18 2.77 -24.55
C PRO A 153 -9.96 3.95 -25.16
N GLY A 154 -10.60 4.76 -24.30
CA GLY A 154 -11.38 5.92 -24.74
C GLY A 154 -12.86 5.64 -25.04
N THR A 155 -13.29 4.37 -25.00
CA THR A 155 -14.72 4.02 -25.12
C THR A 155 -15.49 4.51 -23.90
N LYS A 156 -16.41 5.48 -24.09
CA LYS A 156 -17.22 6.05 -23.01
C LYS A 156 -18.51 5.27 -22.77
N ILE A 157 -19.12 4.77 -23.85
CA ILE A 157 -20.42 4.08 -23.80
C ILE A 157 -20.26 2.73 -24.50
N LEU A 158 -20.41 1.65 -23.74
CA LEU A 158 -20.25 0.27 -24.25
C LEU A 158 -21.22 -0.05 -25.39
N GLY A 159 -22.45 0.47 -25.32
CA GLY A 159 -23.51 0.23 -26.30
C GLY A 159 -23.26 0.82 -27.69
N ASP A 160 -22.35 1.79 -27.80
CA ASP A 160 -22.04 2.44 -29.08
C ASP A 160 -21.30 1.50 -30.04
N MET A 161 -20.44 0.63 -29.49
CA MET A 161 -19.68 -0.34 -30.28
C MET A 161 -20.40 -1.68 -30.39
N LEU A 162 -20.94 -2.21 -29.28
CA LEU A 162 -21.63 -3.50 -29.23
C LEU A 162 -22.94 -3.39 -28.44
N ARG A 163 -24.07 -3.67 -29.10
CA ARG A 163 -25.42 -3.68 -28.50
C ARG A 163 -25.70 -5.04 -27.89
N LEU A 164 -26.58 -5.07 -26.89
CA LEU A 164 -27.09 -6.31 -26.32
C LEU A 164 -27.69 -7.19 -27.43
N ASN A 165 -27.41 -8.49 -27.38
CA ASN A 165 -27.77 -9.50 -28.38
C ASN A 165 -27.17 -9.31 -29.78
N ALA A 166 -26.30 -8.32 -30.01
CA ALA A 166 -25.60 -8.19 -31.28
C ALA A 166 -24.66 -9.39 -31.50
N SER A 167 -24.65 -9.90 -32.72
CA SER A 167 -23.66 -10.89 -33.15
C SER A 167 -22.33 -10.20 -33.40
N SER A 168 -21.24 -10.86 -33.05
CA SER A 168 -19.87 -10.41 -33.31
C SER A 168 -18.99 -11.62 -33.57
N THR A 169 -17.81 -11.39 -34.13
CA THR A 169 -16.74 -12.37 -34.23
C THR A 169 -15.58 -11.87 -33.38
N VAL A 170 -15.01 -12.73 -32.55
CA VAL A 170 -13.83 -12.42 -31.73
C VAL A 170 -12.71 -13.38 -32.09
N GLU A 171 -11.56 -12.84 -32.47
CA GLU A 171 -10.31 -13.59 -32.60
C GLU A 171 -9.48 -13.40 -31.34
N VAL A 172 -9.46 -14.43 -30.49
CA VAL A 172 -8.57 -14.48 -29.31
C VAL A 172 -7.18 -14.88 -29.79
N LYS A 173 -6.14 -14.19 -29.30
CA LYS A 173 -4.73 -14.48 -29.64
C LYS A 173 -4.00 -15.03 -28.42
N PRO A 174 -4.06 -16.35 -28.16
CA PRO A 174 -3.30 -16.97 -27.08
C PRO A 174 -1.80 -16.60 -27.12
N PRO A 175 -1.11 -16.55 -25.98
CA PRO A 175 0.33 -16.29 -25.94
C PRO A 175 1.15 -17.33 -26.73
N THR A 176 0.63 -18.55 -26.83
CA THR A 176 1.23 -19.67 -27.54
C THR A 176 0.16 -20.34 -28.40
N GLY A 177 0.47 -20.56 -29.68
CA GLY A 177 -0.44 -21.20 -30.63
C GLY A 177 -1.09 -20.22 -31.62
N GLU A 178 -2.03 -20.73 -32.40
CA GLU A 178 -2.76 -19.97 -33.41
C GLU A 178 -3.93 -19.19 -32.80
N GLY A 179 -4.36 -18.14 -33.50
CA GLY A 179 -5.56 -17.37 -33.16
C GLY A 179 -6.82 -18.25 -33.20
N ILE A 180 -7.72 -18.04 -32.23
CA ILE A 180 -8.98 -18.77 -32.11
C ILE A 180 -10.12 -17.81 -32.42
N VAL A 181 -10.78 -18.03 -33.57
CA VAL A 181 -11.90 -17.23 -34.03
C VAL A 181 -13.21 -17.82 -33.52
N LEU A 182 -14.00 -17.00 -32.82
CA LEU A 182 -15.26 -17.41 -32.18
C LEU A 182 -16.39 -16.50 -32.64
N ALA A 183 -17.46 -17.10 -33.13
CA ALA A 183 -18.74 -16.41 -33.33
C ALA A 183 -19.44 -16.26 -31.97
N VAL A 184 -19.83 -15.04 -31.62
CA VAL A 184 -20.37 -14.71 -30.29
C VAL A 184 -21.59 -13.79 -30.38
N LYS A 185 -22.33 -13.69 -29.28
CA LYS A 185 -23.41 -12.73 -29.05
C LYS A 185 -23.22 -12.01 -27.72
N VAL A 186 -23.52 -10.72 -27.71
CA VAL A 186 -23.46 -9.91 -26.48
C VAL A 186 -24.58 -10.32 -25.52
N ALA A 187 -24.22 -10.92 -24.38
CA ALA A 187 -25.16 -11.44 -23.39
C ALA A 187 -25.47 -10.44 -22.27
N TYR A 188 -24.50 -9.62 -21.85
CA TYR A 188 -24.69 -8.58 -20.83
C TYR A 188 -23.62 -7.48 -20.92
N PHE A 189 -23.90 -6.35 -20.25
CA PHE A 189 -22.91 -5.31 -19.95
C PHE A 189 -22.48 -5.43 -18.49
N GLY A 190 -21.19 -5.63 -18.26
CA GLY A 190 -20.57 -5.45 -16.95
C GLY A 190 -20.19 -3.98 -16.73
N GLU A 191 -19.61 -3.67 -15.57
CA GLU A 191 -19.21 -2.29 -15.24
C GLU A 191 -18.25 -1.68 -16.27
N LYS A 192 -17.35 -2.50 -16.84
CA LYS A 192 -16.35 -2.08 -17.85
C LYS A 192 -16.08 -3.16 -18.90
N THR A 193 -16.98 -4.11 -19.08
CA THR A 193 -16.78 -5.26 -19.98
C THR A 193 -18.07 -5.65 -20.70
N TRP A 194 -17.95 -6.27 -21.86
CA TRP A 194 -19.02 -7.01 -22.52
C TRP A 194 -18.91 -8.49 -22.17
N GLY A 195 -20.01 -9.09 -21.72
CA GLY A 195 -20.13 -10.54 -21.64
C GLY A 195 -20.53 -11.08 -23.02
N LEU A 196 -19.66 -11.85 -23.65
CA LEU A 196 -19.85 -12.40 -25.00
C LEU A 196 -20.06 -13.91 -24.91
N ARG A 197 -21.27 -14.38 -25.17
CA ARG A 197 -21.61 -15.81 -25.19
C ARG A 197 -21.31 -16.41 -26.56
N LEU A 198 -20.79 -17.63 -26.62
CA LEU A 198 -20.63 -18.38 -27.87
C LEU A 198 -21.98 -18.49 -28.59
N ALA A 199 -22.01 -18.17 -29.87
CA ALA A 199 -23.22 -18.29 -30.68
C ALA A 199 -23.49 -19.77 -31.00
N ASP A 200 -24.76 -20.16 -31.14
CA ASP A 200 -25.14 -21.51 -31.57
C ASP A 200 -24.60 -21.88 -32.97
N SER A 201 -24.31 -20.85 -33.77
CA SER A 201 -23.69 -20.95 -35.10
C SER A 201 -22.16 -21.03 -35.07
N ALA A 202 -21.52 -21.02 -33.90
CA ALA A 202 -20.07 -21.09 -33.79
C ALA A 202 -19.54 -22.44 -34.31
N ASP A 203 -18.40 -22.40 -35.01
CA ASP A 203 -17.73 -23.61 -35.46
C ASP A 203 -17.35 -24.50 -34.26
N ARG A 204 -17.83 -25.75 -34.28
CA ARG A 204 -17.61 -26.73 -33.20
C ARG A 204 -16.13 -27.03 -33.01
N MET A 205 -15.33 -27.01 -34.08
CA MET A 205 -13.89 -27.23 -33.98
C MET A 205 -13.19 -26.05 -33.30
N ALA A 206 -13.52 -24.81 -33.68
CA ALA A 206 -13.04 -23.62 -32.99
C ALA A 206 -13.44 -23.58 -31.51
N VAL A 207 -14.69 -23.90 -31.17
CA VAL A 207 -15.16 -23.98 -29.78
C VAL A 207 -14.41 -25.06 -28.99
N SER A 208 -14.13 -26.22 -29.60
CA SER A 208 -13.36 -27.29 -28.95
C SER A 208 -11.93 -26.85 -28.68
N ARG A 209 -11.26 -26.20 -29.64
CA ARG A 209 -9.91 -25.61 -29.45
C ARG A 209 -9.90 -24.56 -28.34
N TYR A 210 -10.92 -23.71 -28.29
CA TYR A 210 -11.08 -22.70 -27.24
C TYR A 210 -11.17 -23.31 -25.84
N ARG A 211 -12.03 -24.32 -25.66
CA ARG A 211 -12.21 -24.99 -24.36
C ARG A 211 -10.96 -25.76 -23.95
N GLN A 212 -10.32 -26.45 -24.89
CA GLN A 212 -9.05 -27.14 -24.63
C GLN A 212 -7.97 -26.16 -24.18
N TRP A 213 -7.78 -25.07 -24.92
CA TRP A 213 -6.81 -24.03 -24.56
C TRP A 213 -7.11 -23.46 -23.15
N MET A 214 -8.37 -23.18 -22.83
CA MET A 214 -8.75 -22.66 -21.52
C MET A 214 -8.44 -23.66 -20.40
N LEU A 215 -8.70 -24.95 -20.62
CA LEU A 215 -8.37 -26.01 -19.66
C LEU A 215 -6.86 -26.06 -19.40
N GLU A 216 -6.05 -26.04 -20.46
CA GLU A 216 -4.59 -26.01 -20.37
C GLU A 216 -4.09 -24.76 -19.65
N ALA A 217 -4.64 -23.58 -19.97
CA ALA A 217 -4.31 -22.32 -19.31
C ALA A 217 -4.66 -22.33 -17.81
N ARG A 218 -5.81 -22.90 -17.44
CA ARG A 218 -6.22 -23.09 -16.03
C ARG A 218 -5.28 -24.02 -15.29
N HIS A 219 -4.88 -25.13 -15.89
CA HIS A 219 -3.91 -26.05 -15.29
C HIS A 219 -2.54 -25.40 -15.12
N ALA A 220 -2.06 -24.68 -16.14
CA ALA A 220 -0.81 -23.93 -16.06
C ALA A 220 -0.85 -22.87 -14.93
N GLN A 221 -1.97 -22.13 -14.82
CA GLN A 221 -2.15 -21.18 -13.73
C GLN A 221 -2.18 -21.86 -12.37
N ALA A 222 -2.94 -22.93 -12.21
CA ALA A 222 -3.02 -23.68 -10.95
C ALA A 222 -1.64 -24.22 -10.52
N ASN A 223 -0.84 -24.70 -11.47
CA ASN A 223 0.53 -25.14 -11.19
C ASN A 223 1.43 -23.97 -10.75
N ARG A 224 1.32 -22.80 -11.39
CA ARG A 224 2.03 -21.58 -10.95
C ARG A 224 1.60 -21.15 -9.55
N ASP A 225 0.30 -21.13 -9.29
CA ASP A 225 -0.25 -20.75 -7.98
C ASP A 225 0.25 -21.71 -6.89
N ARG A 226 0.25 -23.02 -7.16
CA ARG A 226 0.78 -24.03 -6.24
C ARG A 226 2.30 -23.92 -6.04
N SER A 227 3.04 -23.55 -7.07
CA SER A 227 4.49 -23.32 -6.93
C SER A 227 4.84 -22.08 -6.09
N ARG A 228 3.97 -21.05 -6.09
CA ARG A 228 4.14 -19.83 -5.30
C ARG A 228 3.56 -19.92 -3.90
N PHE A 229 2.65 -20.86 -3.67
CA PHE A 229 2.00 -21.04 -2.38
C PHE A 229 3.03 -21.30 -1.28
N ASN A 230 2.96 -20.51 -0.21
CA ASN A 230 3.78 -20.69 0.97
C ASN A 230 2.96 -21.34 2.10
N PRO A 231 3.18 -22.62 2.45
CA PRO A 231 2.43 -23.27 3.51
C PRO A 231 2.53 -22.56 4.87
N GLY A 232 3.65 -21.87 5.13
CA GLY A 232 3.92 -21.13 6.37
C GLY A 232 3.20 -19.79 6.49
N GLY A 233 2.55 -19.33 5.42
CA GLY A 233 1.92 -18.01 5.35
C GLY A 233 2.73 -16.99 4.57
N LEU A 234 2.15 -15.83 4.33
CA LEU A 234 2.78 -14.74 3.58
C LEU A 234 2.46 -13.38 4.21
N GLU A 235 3.48 -12.52 4.31
CA GLU A 235 3.33 -11.12 4.71
C GLU A 235 3.38 -10.22 3.47
N SER A 236 2.66 -9.10 3.50
CA SER A 236 2.69 -8.11 2.43
C SER A 236 4.11 -7.59 2.20
N THR A 237 4.54 -7.51 0.95
CA THR A 237 5.91 -7.11 0.57
C THR A 237 6.32 -5.75 1.11
N ARG A 238 5.41 -4.78 1.25
CA ARG A 238 5.68 -3.49 1.92
C ARG A 238 5.88 -3.61 3.43
N LEU A 239 5.21 -4.55 4.08
CA LEU A 239 5.43 -4.85 5.49
C LEU A 239 6.75 -5.60 5.67
N THR A 240 7.06 -6.53 4.79
CA THR A 240 8.38 -7.18 4.74
C THR A 240 9.47 -6.15 4.46
N ALA A 241 9.24 -5.18 3.58
CA ALA A 241 10.14 -4.05 3.36
C ALA A 241 10.18 -3.06 4.53
N ARG A 242 9.23 -3.07 5.47
CA ARG A 242 9.34 -2.37 6.78
C ARG A 242 10.11 -3.19 7.81
N LYS A 243 10.10 -4.52 7.69
CA LYS A 243 10.90 -5.47 8.47
C LYS A 243 12.36 -5.55 7.98
N GLU A 244 12.55 -5.47 6.66
CA GLU A 244 13.82 -5.50 5.90
C GLU A 244 14.35 -4.11 5.56
N ALA A 245 13.52 -3.06 5.66
CA ALA A 245 14.03 -1.77 6.09
C ALA A 245 14.67 -2.09 7.43
N ALA A 246 15.97 -2.34 7.33
CA ALA A 246 16.80 -2.78 8.42
C ALA A 246 16.34 -2.01 9.65
N LYS A 247 16.27 -2.67 10.82
CA LYS A 247 16.64 -1.97 12.05
C LYS A 247 17.81 -1.08 11.62
N PRO A 248 17.66 0.26 11.54
CA PRO A 248 18.82 1.06 11.21
C PRO A 248 19.82 0.63 12.27
N SER A 249 21.00 0.18 11.82
CA SER A 249 22.16 0.10 12.69
C SER A 249 22.06 1.33 13.58
N ALA A 250 21.93 1.12 14.90
CA ALA A 250 21.46 2.12 15.87
C ALA A 250 21.82 3.53 15.38
N PRO A 251 20.84 4.44 15.16
CA PRO A 251 21.04 5.65 14.38
C PRO A 251 22.36 6.29 14.79
N LEU A 252 23.39 6.17 13.93
CA LEU A 252 24.70 6.68 14.30
C LEU A 252 24.63 8.18 14.10
N VAL A 253 24.96 8.92 15.14
CA VAL A 253 25.11 10.36 15.04
C VAL A 253 26.18 10.67 14.01
N ARG A 254 25.84 11.43 12.97
CA ARG A 254 26.77 11.79 11.91
C ARG A 254 27.30 13.19 12.14
N LEU A 255 28.57 13.31 12.49
CA LEU A 255 29.25 14.58 12.56
C LEU A 255 29.61 15.05 11.14
N LEU A 256 28.97 16.12 10.68
CA LEU A 256 29.13 16.69 9.34
C LEU A 256 30.14 17.83 9.31
N ALA A 257 30.23 18.58 10.40
CA ALA A 257 31.24 19.61 10.60
C ALA A 257 31.67 19.58 12.06
N ASP A 258 32.97 19.44 12.29
CA ASP A 258 33.56 19.40 13.63
C ASP A 258 34.07 20.79 14.05
N ARG A 259 33.18 21.58 14.65
CA ARG A 259 33.47 22.91 15.22
C ARG A 259 32.60 23.14 16.45
N ASP A 260 32.96 24.14 17.24
CA ASP A 260 32.13 24.60 18.35
C ASP A 260 31.63 26.02 18.08
N PRO A 261 30.38 26.36 18.44
CA PRO A 261 29.39 25.50 19.10
C PRO A 261 28.74 24.47 18.15
N LEU A 262 28.38 23.29 18.69
CA LEU A 262 27.78 22.18 17.94
C LEU A 262 26.25 22.27 17.92
N VAL A 263 25.68 22.25 16.71
CA VAL A 263 24.24 22.21 16.44
C VAL A 263 23.85 20.76 16.13
N LEU A 264 22.93 20.20 16.94
CA LEU A 264 22.35 18.88 16.70
C LEU A 264 21.10 19.02 15.84
N VAL A 265 21.11 18.44 14.65
CA VAL A 265 20.03 18.48 13.67
C VAL A 265 19.26 17.16 13.71
N LEU A 266 18.01 17.21 14.17
CA LEU A 266 17.09 16.08 14.17
C LEU A 266 16.32 16.07 12.86
N VAL A 267 16.65 15.12 12.00
CA VAL A 267 16.10 15.05 10.63
C VAL A 267 16.14 13.63 10.11
N GLU A 268 15.20 13.34 9.23
CA GLU A 268 15.18 12.09 8.49
C GLU A 268 15.69 12.29 7.07
N GLY A 269 16.60 11.41 6.65
CA GLY A 269 17.30 11.51 5.37
C GLY A 269 18.53 12.41 5.41
N GLU A 270 19.31 12.37 4.34
CA GLU A 270 20.69 12.89 4.34
C GLU A 270 20.84 14.23 3.61
N THR A 271 19.89 14.59 2.74
CA THR A 271 20.03 15.74 1.83
C THR A 271 20.01 17.09 2.55
N PHE A 272 19.06 17.30 3.46
CA PHE A 272 18.96 18.53 4.23
C PHE A 272 20.17 18.76 5.16
N PRO A 273 20.54 17.81 6.04
CA PRO A 273 21.64 18.03 6.96
C PRO A 273 22.99 18.18 6.25
N ALA A 274 23.22 17.47 5.14
CA ALA A 274 24.44 17.65 4.33
C ALA A 274 24.56 19.08 3.79
N ARG A 275 23.49 19.61 3.17
CA ARG A 275 23.47 20.99 2.65
C ARG A 275 23.62 22.03 3.76
N LEU A 276 22.98 21.81 4.91
CA LEU A 276 23.13 22.69 6.06
C LEU A 276 24.57 22.67 6.57
N GLY A 277 25.17 21.49 6.72
CA GLY A 277 26.57 21.29 7.10
C GLY A 277 27.54 22.02 6.17
N GLU A 278 27.35 21.91 4.86
CA GLU A 278 28.16 22.66 3.88
C GLU A 278 28.00 24.18 4.02
N ALA A 279 26.76 24.64 4.24
CA ALA A 279 26.42 26.06 4.28
C ALA A 279 26.94 26.76 5.55
N ILE A 280 26.82 26.12 6.72
CA ILE A 280 27.13 26.75 8.02
C ILE A 280 28.37 26.16 8.71
N GLY A 281 28.92 25.05 8.20
CA GLY A 281 30.04 24.30 8.79
C GLY A 281 31.36 25.06 8.87
N ARG A 282 31.47 26.22 8.20
CA ARG A 282 32.59 27.17 8.40
C ARG A 282 32.52 27.90 9.73
N LYS A 283 31.37 27.92 10.41
CA LYS A 283 31.16 28.67 11.65
C LYS A 283 30.69 27.80 12.80
N PHE A 284 29.79 26.85 12.54
CA PHE A 284 29.23 25.97 13.56
C PHE A 284 29.64 24.53 13.32
N GLY A 285 29.68 23.74 14.40
CA GLY A 285 29.65 22.30 14.25
C GLY A 285 28.24 21.86 13.88
N VAL A 286 28.13 20.79 13.09
CA VAL A 286 26.82 20.22 12.72
C VAL A 286 26.87 18.71 12.90
N ALA A 287 25.99 18.18 13.75
CA ALA A 287 25.74 16.75 13.89
C ALA A 287 24.32 16.45 13.43
N ALA A 288 24.13 15.42 12.61
CA ALA A 288 22.83 14.98 12.15
C ALA A 288 22.44 13.66 12.81
N PHE A 289 21.19 13.57 13.25
CA PHE A 289 20.66 12.38 13.91
C PHE A 289 19.22 12.13 13.47
N ASP A 290 18.90 10.88 13.13
CA ASP A 290 17.53 10.44 12.92
C ASP A 290 16.93 10.09 14.29
N PRO A 291 15.97 10.89 14.81
CA PRO A 291 15.52 10.79 16.19
C PRO A 291 14.81 9.47 16.55
N GLY A 292 14.37 8.66 15.56
CA GLY A 292 13.57 7.46 15.81
C GLY A 292 12.38 7.72 16.77
N PRO A 293 11.78 6.70 17.40
CA PRO A 293 10.73 6.89 18.42
C PRO A 293 11.25 7.04 19.86
N GLY A 294 12.51 6.65 20.11
CA GLY A 294 13.11 6.59 21.45
C GLY A 294 13.61 7.93 22.01
N PRO A 295 14.18 7.93 23.24
CA PRO A 295 14.85 9.08 23.84
C PRO A 295 16.18 9.38 23.15
N LEU A 296 16.60 10.65 23.11
CA LEU A 296 17.81 11.06 22.40
C LEU A 296 19.09 10.85 23.19
N ARG A 297 19.11 11.13 24.50
CA ARG A 297 20.36 11.14 25.28
C ARG A 297 21.18 9.84 25.18
N PRO A 298 20.57 8.63 25.31
CA PRO A 298 21.34 7.38 25.26
C PRO A 298 22.05 7.13 23.93
N THR A 299 21.58 7.77 22.85
CA THR A 299 22.11 7.62 21.49
C THR A 299 23.13 8.68 21.10
N LEU A 300 23.34 9.71 21.94
CA LEU A 300 24.24 10.83 21.67
C LEU A 300 25.59 10.73 22.40
N GLY A 301 25.94 9.54 22.93
CA GLY A 301 27.17 9.33 23.69
C GLY A 301 28.44 9.75 22.93
N ASP A 302 28.49 9.54 21.61
CA ASP A 302 29.62 9.94 20.76
C ASP A 302 29.84 11.46 20.69
N LEU A 303 28.84 12.27 21.06
CA LEU A 303 28.95 13.73 21.18
C LEU A 303 29.30 14.20 22.60
N GLY A 304 29.56 13.25 23.50
CA GLY A 304 29.81 13.49 24.92
C GLY A 304 28.54 13.79 25.73
N VAL A 305 27.36 13.39 25.24
CA VAL A 305 26.11 13.51 26.00
C VAL A 305 26.03 12.36 27.02
N ASP A 306 25.81 12.71 28.29
CA ASP A 306 25.63 11.76 29.38
C ASP A 306 24.38 12.09 30.21
N ALA A 307 24.26 11.51 31.41
CA ALA A 307 23.10 11.72 32.28
C ALA A 307 23.01 13.18 32.80
N GLU A 308 24.15 13.86 32.94
CA GLU A 308 24.25 15.17 33.59
C GLU A 308 24.49 16.31 32.58
N THR A 309 25.07 16.01 31.41
CA THR A 309 25.54 16.99 30.44
C THR A 309 25.12 16.64 29.02
N TRP A 310 24.93 17.68 28.19
CA TRP A 310 24.69 17.53 26.74
C TRP A 310 25.98 17.63 25.91
N GLY A 311 27.14 17.35 26.53
CA GLY A 311 28.43 17.33 25.86
C GLY A 311 28.74 18.63 25.12
N ARG A 312 29.06 18.51 23.83
CA ARG A 312 29.37 19.64 22.94
C ARG A 312 28.12 20.32 22.35
N VAL A 313 26.96 19.69 22.42
CA VAL A 313 25.73 20.22 21.83
C VAL A 313 25.33 21.50 22.57
N ARG A 314 25.08 22.56 21.81
CA ARG A 314 24.65 23.87 22.36
C ARG A 314 23.28 24.31 21.84
N LEU A 315 22.78 23.69 20.77
CA LEU A 315 21.47 23.99 20.19
C LEU A 315 20.92 22.74 19.49
N VAL A 316 19.61 22.53 19.59
CA VAL A 316 18.90 21.46 18.87
C VAL A 316 18.04 22.07 17.77
N LEU A 317 18.18 21.58 16.54
CA LEU A 317 17.41 21.99 15.39
C LEU A 317 16.53 20.83 14.92
N ILE A 318 15.21 20.97 14.98
CA ILE A 318 14.26 19.91 14.59
C ILE A 318 13.67 20.23 13.23
N HIS A 319 13.95 19.41 12.23
CA HIS A 319 13.37 19.59 10.90
C HIS A 319 11.87 19.19 10.90
N HIS A 320 11.03 19.97 10.21
CA HIS A 320 9.57 19.80 10.22
C HIS A 320 9.07 18.45 9.67
N LYS A 321 9.83 17.81 8.77
CA LYS A 321 9.51 16.49 8.21
C LYS A 321 10.15 15.37 9.03
N LEU A 322 9.34 14.70 9.83
CA LEU A 322 9.68 13.45 10.54
C LEU A 322 8.57 12.41 10.25
N ARG A 323 8.93 11.15 10.01
CA ARG A 323 8.07 9.95 9.87
C ARG A 323 7.64 9.42 11.23
N ALA A 324 8.48 9.53 12.26
CA ALA A 324 8.22 9.00 13.60
C ALA A 324 7.27 9.87 14.47
N GLY A 325 6.66 10.91 13.91
CA GLY A 325 5.77 11.85 14.60
C GLY A 325 5.89 13.27 14.05
N THR A 326 5.32 14.26 14.72
CA THR A 326 5.48 15.67 14.32
C THR A 326 6.69 16.33 14.99
N ALA A 327 7.33 17.31 14.33
CA ALA A 327 8.43 18.07 14.93
C ALA A 327 8.03 18.76 16.25
N MET A 328 6.77 19.19 16.37
CA MET A 328 6.23 19.78 17.60
C MET A 328 6.10 18.76 18.74
N GLU A 329 5.64 17.56 18.42
CA GLU A 329 5.57 16.46 19.40
C GLU A 329 6.96 16.08 19.88
N ARG A 330 7.94 16.00 18.97
CA ARG A 330 9.36 15.79 19.35
C ARG A 330 9.87 16.89 20.26
N CYS A 331 9.57 18.15 19.94
CA CYS A 331 9.96 19.29 20.78
C CYS A 331 9.36 19.18 22.19
N ARG A 332 8.05 18.88 22.32
CA ARG A 332 7.41 18.68 23.62
C ARG A 332 8.07 17.56 24.41
N ARG A 333 8.35 16.42 23.77
CA ARG A 333 9.03 15.30 24.44
C ARG A 333 10.41 15.70 24.95
N LEU A 334 11.19 16.43 24.15
CA LEU A 334 12.51 16.88 24.59
C LEU A 334 12.45 17.83 25.78
N VAL A 335 11.49 18.74 25.80
CA VAL A 335 11.34 19.72 26.87
C VAL A 335 10.72 19.10 28.12
N GLN A 336 9.66 18.30 27.96
CA GLN A 336 8.84 17.80 29.08
C GLN A 336 9.30 16.44 29.60
N GLU A 337 9.66 15.50 28.72
CA GLU A 337 10.05 14.13 29.11
C GLU A 337 11.55 14.01 29.34
N GLU A 338 12.38 14.60 28.46
CA GLU A 338 13.85 14.51 28.54
C GLU A 338 14.51 15.69 29.25
N ALA A 339 13.71 16.68 29.72
CA ALA A 339 14.16 17.88 30.41
C ALA A 339 15.39 18.52 29.73
N CYS A 340 15.35 18.67 28.40
CA CYS A 340 16.45 19.23 27.62
C CYS A 340 16.66 20.71 28.00
N PRO A 341 17.85 21.11 28.48
CA PRO A 341 18.14 22.48 28.88
C PRO A 341 18.57 23.36 27.70
N LEU A 342 18.79 22.78 26.51
CA LEU A 342 19.33 23.48 25.35
C LEU A 342 18.23 24.23 24.59
N PRO A 343 18.54 25.36 23.95
CA PRO A 343 17.61 26.02 23.05
C PRO A 343 17.24 25.09 21.88
N ILE A 344 15.94 24.98 21.61
CA ILE A 344 15.38 24.18 20.51
C ILE A 344 14.78 25.11 19.46
N LEU A 345 15.18 24.95 18.20
CA LEU A 345 14.56 25.62 17.05
C LEU A 345 13.86 24.59 16.16
N LEU A 346 12.68 24.93 15.62
CA LEU A 346 12.05 24.14 14.56
C LEU A 346 12.43 24.71 13.20
N ALA A 347 12.75 23.86 12.22
CA ALA A 347 13.18 24.27 10.90
C ALA A 347 12.23 23.82 9.79
N GLY A 348 11.85 24.75 8.89
CA GLY A 348 11.11 24.44 7.67
C GLY A 348 11.02 25.61 6.69
N SER A 349 10.00 25.61 5.84
CA SER A 349 9.76 26.68 4.85
C SER A 349 9.19 27.95 5.47
N GLU A 350 9.19 29.04 4.70
CA GLU A 350 8.56 30.31 5.08
C GLU A 350 7.05 30.14 5.32
N GLU A 351 6.36 29.43 4.41
CA GLU A 351 4.93 29.11 4.53
C GLU A 351 4.60 28.34 5.82
N ASP A 352 5.49 27.43 6.24
CA ASP A 352 5.33 26.72 7.49
C ASP A 352 5.54 27.64 8.70
N ALA A 353 6.49 28.59 8.63
CA ALA A 353 6.76 29.52 9.72
C ALA A 353 5.53 30.37 10.04
N ASP A 354 4.87 30.92 9.03
CA ASP A 354 3.67 31.76 9.20
C ASP A 354 2.53 31.00 9.91
N LEU A 355 2.37 29.71 9.59
CA LEU A 355 1.29 28.88 10.15
C LEU A 355 1.65 28.23 11.48
N LYS A 356 2.94 27.94 11.72
CA LYS A 356 3.37 27.02 12.79
C LYS A 356 4.25 27.67 13.86
N ARG A 357 4.76 28.89 13.67
CA ARG A 357 5.68 29.55 14.62
C ARG A 357 5.11 29.64 16.04
N ASN A 358 3.90 30.16 16.21
CA ASN A 358 3.25 30.24 17.53
C ASN A 358 3.06 28.85 18.16
N ARG A 359 2.71 27.85 17.36
CA ARG A 359 2.53 26.46 17.84
C ARG A 359 3.86 25.81 18.22
N ALA A 360 4.94 26.17 17.54
CA ALA A 360 6.30 25.73 17.87
C ALA A 360 6.74 26.29 19.23
N VAL A 361 6.50 27.58 19.48
CA VAL A 361 6.79 28.20 20.78
C VAL A 361 5.94 27.56 21.89
N MET A 362 4.65 27.31 21.65
CA MET A 362 3.80 26.56 22.59
C MET A 362 4.28 25.13 22.85
N ALA A 363 5.00 24.51 21.91
CA ALA A 363 5.58 23.18 22.08
C ALA A 363 6.88 23.20 22.90
N GLY A 364 7.41 24.37 23.24
CA GLY A 364 8.63 24.56 24.02
C GLY A 364 9.86 24.95 23.18
N ALA A 365 9.68 25.28 21.90
CA ALA A 365 10.76 25.80 21.08
C ALA A 365 11.03 27.28 21.36
N VAL A 366 12.26 27.72 21.14
CA VAL A 366 12.65 29.14 21.21
C VAL A 366 12.04 29.91 20.05
N ASP A 367 12.13 29.36 18.83
CA ASP A 367 11.55 29.98 17.63
C ASP A 367 11.43 28.97 16.46
N TYR A 368 10.84 29.43 15.36
CA TYR A 368 10.79 28.76 14.07
C TYR A 368 11.78 29.39 13.08
N LEU A 369 12.71 28.58 12.59
CA LEU A 369 13.75 28.95 11.64
C LEU A 369 13.32 28.60 10.22
N VAL A 370 13.25 29.62 9.36
CA VAL A 370 13.07 29.43 7.92
C VAL A 370 14.41 29.00 7.31
N VAL A 371 14.43 27.81 6.69
CA VAL A 371 15.62 27.24 6.06
C VAL A 371 15.35 27.01 4.58
N GLU A 372 15.66 28.02 3.78
CA GLU A 372 15.58 27.98 2.32
C GLU A 372 16.96 28.11 1.66
N PRO A 373 17.15 27.58 0.44
CA PRO A 373 18.47 27.47 -0.21
C PRO A 373 19.24 28.80 -0.35
N PHE A 374 18.56 29.95 -0.34
CA PHE A 374 19.15 31.26 -0.63
C PHE A 374 19.37 32.15 0.61
N HIS A 375 18.97 31.70 1.80
CA HIS A 375 18.97 32.52 3.03
C HIS A 375 20.02 32.10 4.08
N VAL A 376 21.16 31.53 3.66
CA VAL A 376 22.21 31.00 4.56
C VAL A 376 22.69 32.04 5.58
N LEU A 377 22.86 33.30 5.18
CA LEU A 377 23.29 34.37 6.11
C LEU A 377 22.25 34.63 7.20
N SER A 378 20.95 34.53 6.88
CA SER A 378 19.87 34.66 7.85
C SER A 378 19.90 33.51 8.84
N VAL A 379 20.06 32.27 8.35
CA VAL A 379 20.20 31.07 9.18
C VAL A 379 21.37 31.22 10.16
N ILE A 380 22.55 31.63 9.68
CA ILE A 380 23.73 31.87 10.52
C ILE A 380 23.44 32.94 11.58
N ARG A 381 22.78 34.03 11.20
CA ARG A 381 22.48 35.14 12.12
C ARG A 381 21.50 34.70 13.22
N THR A 382 20.46 33.94 12.88
CA THR A 382 19.48 33.44 13.84
C THR A 382 20.10 32.42 14.81
N LEU A 383 20.96 31.52 14.31
CA LEU A 383 21.70 30.59 15.16
C LEU A 383 22.62 31.33 16.14
N ASP A 384 23.37 32.32 15.66
CA ASP A 384 24.21 33.18 16.51
C ASP A 384 23.40 33.89 17.60
N GLN A 385 22.29 34.52 17.21
CA GLN A 385 21.44 35.27 18.13
C GLN A 385 20.83 34.35 19.18
N THR A 386 20.36 33.17 18.78
CA THR A 386 19.82 32.17 19.69
C THR A 386 20.89 31.71 20.67
N LEU A 387 22.07 31.34 20.18
CA LEU A 387 23.15 30.87 21.04
C LEU A 387 23.61 31.95 22.04
N LYS A 388 23.69 33.23 21.64
CA LYS A 388 24.04 34.36 22.53
C LYS A 388 23.04 34.62 23.65
N LEU A 389 21.80 34.15 23.53
CA LEU A 389 20.77 34.33 24.56
C LEU A 389 20.81 33.20 25.61
N PHE A 390 21.46 32.09 25.31
CA PHE A 390 21.42 30.85 26.11
C PHE A 390 22.82 30.33 26.51
N ILE A 391 23.90 30.96 26.00
CA ILE A 391 25.30 30.84 26.45
C ILE A 391 25.64 32.13 27.16
#